data_AF-A0AAJ1S5R1-F1
#
_entry.id   AF-A0AAJ1S5R1-F1
#
_cell.length_a   1.000
_cell.length_b   1.000
_cell.length_c   1.000
_cell.angle_alpha   90.00
_cell.angle_beta   90.00
_cell.angle_gamma   90.00
#
_symmetry.space_group_name_H-M   'P 1'
#
loop_
_entity.id
_entity.type
_entity.pdbx_description
1 polymer ?
#
loop_
_entity_poly.entity_id
_entity_poly.type
_entity_poly.pdbx_seq_one_letter_code
_entity_poly.pdbx_strand_id
1 'polypeptide(L)'
;MAIPAVTFSRERIAATRNTRARIRKYILPGGPLPSAAATVDITARYNLRTVGAASLRPHYAQTLRLCRERFLQRRNRLAHLGFDEVSARMWQLYPADPWAFERRGPR
;
A
#
# COMPACT_ATOMS: atom_id res chain seq x y z
N MET A 1 -19.53 -7.53 -10.26
CA MET A 1 -18.10 -7.89 -10.14
C MET A 1 -17.36 -6.73 -9.49
N ALA A 2 -16.48 -7.01 -8.51
CA ALA A 2 -15.67 -5.99 -7.83
C ALA A 2 -14.18 -6.34 -8.00
N ILE A 3 -13.34 -5.35 -8.29
CA ILE A 3 -11.90 -5.53 -8.49
C ILE A 3 -11.15 -4.80 -7.38
N PRO A 4 -10.50 -5.51 -6.44
CA PRO A 4 -9.65 -4.88 -5.44
C PRO A 4 -8.33 -4.44 -6.09
N ALA A 5 -7.97 -3.16 -5.94
CA ALA A 5 -6.72 -2.64 -6.45
C ALA A 5 -6.05 -1.71 -5.44
N VAL A 6 -4.74 -1.87 -5.25
CA VAL A 6 -3.93 -0.90 -4.51
C VAL A 6 -3.60 0.25 -5.44
N THR A 7 -4.25 1.40 -5.23
CA THR A 7 -4.11 2.56 -6.11
C THR A 7 -3.49 3.77 -5.42
N PHE A 8 -2.66 4.52 -6.15
CA PHE A 8 -2.15 5.83 -5.75
C PHE A 8 -2.79 6.94 -6.58
N SER A 9 -3.07 8.11 -5.99
CA SER A 9 -3.59 9.25 -6.76
C SER A 9 -2.48 9.79 -7.67
N ARG A 10 -2.85 10.21 -8.89
CA ARG A 10 -1.90 10.72 -9.89
C ARG A 10 -1.06 11.88 -9.35
N GLU A 11 -1.68 12.80 -8.63
CA GLU A 11 -1.03 13.96 -8.01
C GLU A 11 0.05 13.58 -6.98
N ARG A 12 -0.14 12.45 -6.29
CA ARG A 12 0.80 11.99 -5.26
C ARG A 12 1.95 11.13 -5.79
N ILE A 13 1.95 10.78 -7.08
CA ILE A 13 3.04 10.01 -7.70
C ILE A 13 4.36 10.77 -7.60
N ALA A 14 4.34 12.10 -7.75
CA ALA A 14 5.53 12.94 -7.62
C ALA A 14 5.98 13.05 -6.15
N ALA A 15 5.07 13.39 -5.23
CA ALA A 15 5.35 13.61 -3.81
C ALA A 15 5.78 12.35 -3.04
N THR A 16 5.38 11.16 -3.50
CA THR A 16 5.69 9.88 -2.83
C THR A 16 6.74 9.05 -3.58
N ARG A 17 7.49 9.63 -4.52
CA ARG A 17 8.44 8.92 -5.40
C ARG A 17 9.42 8.04 -4.62
N ASN A 18 10.05 8.55 -3.56
CA ASN A 18 11.03 7.81 -2.77
C ASN A 18 10.39 6.66 -1.97
N THR A 19 9.27 6.90 -1.31
CA THR A 19 8.53 5.86 -0.58
C THR A 19 8.01 4.78 -1.53
N ARG A 20 7.50 5.17 -2.70
CA ARG A 20 7.04 4.24 -3.74
C ARG A 20 8.18 3.42 -4.32
N ALA A 21 9.34 4.04 -4.55
CA ALA A 21 10.53 3.33 -5.02
C ALA A 21 10.96 2.25 -4.00
N ARG A 22 10.89 2.55 -2.70
CA ARG A 22 11.20 1.57 -1.64
C ARG A 22 10.15 0.47 -1.56
N ILE A 23 8.84 0.80 -1.60
CA ILE A 23 7.76 -0.21 -1.61
C ILE A 23 7.91 -1.13 -2.84
N ARG A 24 8.11 -0.55 -4.03
CA ARG A 24 8.27 -1.32 -5.27
C ARG A 24 9.56 -2.15 -5.29
N LYS A 25 10.64 -1.69 -4.66
CA LYS A 25 11.90 -2.43 -4.62
C LYS A 25 11.90 -3.57 -3.61
N TYR A 26 11.29 -3.37 -2.44
CA TYR A 26 11.47 -4.26 -1.29
C TYR A 26 10.20 -4.99 -0.82
N ILE A 27 9.03 -4.49 -1.19
CA ILE A 27 7.74 -5.00 -0.66
C ILE A 27 6.89 -5.62 -1.78
N LEU A 28 6.82 -4.95 -2.95
CA LEU A 28 6.08 -5.40 -4.14
C LEU A 28 6.98 -5.33 -5.38
N PRO A 29 8.02 -6.19 -5.50
CA PRO A 29 8.87 -6.24 -6.68
C PRO A 29 8.05 -6.63 -7.91
N GLY A 30 8.06 -5.77 -8.95
CA GLY A 30 7.35 -6.02 -10.21
C GLY A 30 5.83 -5.77 -10.20
N GLY A 31 5.21 -5.62 -9.03
CA GLY A 31 3.76 -5.44 -8.91
C GLY A 31 3.26 -4.10 -9.51
N PRO A 32 2.21 -4.10 -10.34
CA PRO A 32 1.63 -2.86 -10.84
C PRO A 32 0.92 -2.11 -9.71
N LEU A 33 1.22 -0.82 -9.58
CA LEU A 33 0.50 0.12 -8.71
C LEU A 33 -0.28 1.10 -9.59
N PRO A 34 -1.41 0.67 -10.17
CA PRO A 34 -2.18 1.51 -11.08
C PRO A 34 -2.75 2.73 -10.32
N SER A 35 -2.95 3.83 -11.03
CA SER A 35 -3.79 4.91 -10.49
C SER A 35 -5.26 4.51 -10.65
N ALA A 36 -6.13 4.98 -9.75
CA ALA A 36 -7.57 4.72 -9.86
C ALA A 36 -8.13 5.18 -11.23
N ALA A 37 -7.65 6.33 -11.73
CA ALA A 37 -7.98 6.83 -13.07
C ALA A 37 -7.55 5.87 -14.18
N ALA A 38 -6.33 5.32 -14.11
CA ALA A 38 -5.86 4.34 -15.10
C ALA A 38 -6.69 3.05 -15.07
N THR A 39 -7.14 2.61 -13.90
CA THR A 39 -8.05 1.45 -13.79
C THR A 39 -9.38 1.74 -14.49
N VAL A 40 -9.98 2.91 -14.26
CA VAL A 40 -11.23 3.32 -14.92
C VAL A 40 -11.06 3.38 -16.44
N ASP A 41 -10.00 4.03 -16.92
CA ASP A 41 -9.69 4.14 -18.35
C ASP A 41 -9.54 2.77 -19.02
N ILE A 42 -8.87 1.82 -18.36
CA ILE A 42 -8.70 0.47 -18.88
C ILE A 42 -10.04 -0.26 -18.92
N THR A 43 -10.83 -0.20 -17.84
CA THR A 43 -12.13 -0.89 -17.79
C THR A 43 -13.10 -0.38 -18.85
N ALA A 44 -13.08 0.92 -19.15
CA ALA A 44 -13.90 1.50 -20.20
C ALA A 44 -13.58 0.94 -21.59
N ARG A 45 -12.31 0.61 -21.87
CA ARG A 45 -11.89 -0.03 -23.15
C ARG A 45 -12.43 -1.45 -23.33
N TYR A 46 -12.86 -2.09 -22.25
CA TYR A 46 -13.45 -3.42 -22.26
C TYR A 46 -14.97 -3.40 -22.03
N ASN A 47 -15.64 -2.28 -22.34
CA ASN A 47 -17.08 -2.06 -22.16
C ASN A 47 -17.58 -2.28 -20.71
N LEU A 48 -16.69 -2.16 -19.71
CA LEU A 48 -17.06 -2.21 -18.30
C LEU A 48 -17.35 -0.79 -17.81
N ARG A 49 -18.54 -0.60 -17.22
CA ARG A 49 -18.93 0.67 -16.58
C ARG A 49 -18.71 0.59 -15.07
N THR A 50 -17.91 1.51 -14.55
CA THR A 50 -17.75 1.68 -13.09
C THR A 50 -19.04 2.23 -12.50
N VAL A 51 -19.68 1.46 -11.62
CA VAL A 51 -20.93 1.83 -10.94
C VAL A 51 -20.70 2.41 -9.55
N GLY A 52 -19.49 2.28 -9.01
CA GLY A 52 -19.11 2.81 -7.71
C GLY A 52 -17.64 2.51 -7.38
N ALA A 53 -17.09 3.27 -6.44
CA ALA A 53 -15.76 3.07 -5.91
C ALA A 53 -15.79 3.28 -4.38
N ALA A 54 -15.18 2.37 -3.64
CA ALA A 54 -15.06 2.47 -2.19
C ALA A 54 -13.59 2.42 -1.79
N SER A 55 -13.17 3.36 -0.93
CA SER A 55 -11.82 3.37 -0.38
C SER A 55 -11.74 2.46 0.84
N LEU A 56 -11.04 1.33 0.72
CA LEU A 56 -10.74 0.45 1.85
C LEU A 56 -9.45 0.86 2.59
N ARG A 57 -8.92 2.05 2.32
CA ARG A 57 -7.64 2.53 2.89
C ARG A 57 -7.62 2.50 4.43
N PRO A 58 -8.67 2.92 5.16
CA PRO A 58 -8.67 2.86 6.63
C PRO A 58 -8.60 1.42 7.17
N HIS A 59 -9.38 0.52 6.57
CA HIS A 59 -9.37 -0.90 6.93
C HIS A 59 -8.03 -1.57 6.61
N TYR A 60 -7.40 -1.19 5.50
CA TYR A 60 -6.07 -1.68 5.13
C TYR A 60 -4.99 -1.18 6.10
N ALA A 61 -5.03 0.10 6.50
CA ALA A 61 -4.12 0.66 7.50
C ALA A 61 -4.25 -0.08 8.85
N GLN A 62 -5.49 -0.37 9.28
CA GLN A 62 -5.73 -1.18 10.48
C GLN A 62 -5.18 -2.61 10.34
N THR A 63 -5.35 -3.23 9.18
CA THR A 63 -4.82 -4.58 8.91
C THR A 63 -3.31 -4.58 8.98
N LEU A 64 -2.64 -3.60 8.35
CA LEU A 64 -1.19 -3.45 8.40
C LEU A 64 -0.68 -3.18 9.82
N ARG A 65 -1.39 -2.39 10.62
CA ARG A 65 -1.07 -2.17 12.04
C ARG A 65 -1.07 -3.49 12.81
N LEU A 66 -2.13 -4.28 12.69
CA LEU A 66 -2.25 -5.57 13.37
C LEU A 66 -1.18 -6.56 12.91
N CYS A 67 -0.87 -6.60 11.61
CA CYS A 67 0.20 -7.43 11.07
C CYS A 67 1.57 -7.01 11.63
N ARG A 68 1.86 -5.70 11.69
CA ARG A 68 3.08 -5.15 12.28
C ARG A 68 3.21 -5.52 13.75
N GLU A 69 2.15 -5.35 14.54
CA GLU A 69 2.15 -5.69 15.97
C GLU A 69 2.44 -7.18 16.19
N ARG A 70 1.74 -8.05 15.47
CA ARG A 70 1.93 -9.50 15.54
C ARG A 70 3.32 -9.93 15.08
N PHE A 71 3.88 -9.28 14.06
CA PHE A 71 5.23 -9.54 13.59
C PHE A 71 6.26 -9.15 14.65
N LEU A 72 6.17 -7.94 15.21
CA LEU A 72 7.11 -7.45 16.22
C LEU A 72 7.09 -8.30 17.50
N GLN A 73 5.90 -8.73 17.94
CA GLN A 73 5.75 -9.65 19.08
C GLN A 73 6.42 -11.00 18.85
N ARG A 74 6.51 -11.46 17.60
CA ARG A 74 7.08 -12.76 17.24
C ARG A 74 8.46 -12.67 16.62
N ARG A 75 9.05 -11.47 16.48
CA ARG A 75 10.29 -11.23 15.73
C ARG A 75 11.44 -12.14 16.17
N ASN A 76 11.64 -12.30 17.49
CA ASN A 76 12.71 -13.11 18.04
C ASN A 76 12.52 -14.59 17.68
N ARG A 77 11.26 -15.03 17.58
CA ARG A 77 10.89 -16.38 17.16
C ARG A 77 10.92 -16.54 15.64
N LEU A 78 10.96 -15.47 14.86
CA LEU A 78 11.02 -15.55 13.39
C LEU A 78 12.44 -15.29 12.85
N ALA A 79 13.37 -14.85 13.71
CA ALA A 79 14.76 -14.58 13.35
C ALA A 79 15.44 -15.79 12.67
N HIS A 80 15.16 -17.00 13.16
CA HIS A 80 15.69 -18.24 12.57
C HIS A 80 15.14 -18.56 11.18
N LEU A 81 14.05 -17.91 10.75
CA LEU A 81 13.45 -18.06 9.41
C LEU A 81 13.92 -16.97 8.43
N GLY A 82 14.95 -16.20 8.80
CA GLY A 82 15.46 -15.10 7.96
C GLY A 82 14.67 -13.79 8.10
N PHE A 83 13.73 -13.70 9.04
CA PHE A 83 13.07 -12.44 9.40
C PHE A 83 13.91 -11.67 10.42
N ASP A 84 14.93 -11.01 9.91
CA ASP A 84 15.96 -10.28 10.66
C ASP A 84 15.59 -8.80 10.93
N GLU A 85 16.58 -8.03 11.41
CA GLU A 85 16.49 -6.58 11.66
C GLU A 85 16.07 -5.80 10.40
N VAL A 86 16.45 -6.26 9.20
CA VAL A 86 16.07 -5.62 7.93
C VAL A 86 14.58 -5.78 7.71
N SER A 87 14.03 -6.98 7.91
CA SER A 87 12.59 -7.23 7.85
C SER A 87 11.82 -6.37 8.85
N ALA A 88 12.33 -6.24 10.08
CA ALA A 88 11.73 -5.39 11.11
C ALA A 88 11.75 -3.90 10.74
N ARG A 89 12.83 -3.41 10.12
CA ARG A 89 12.90 -2.03 9.58
C ARG A 89 11.96 -1.83 8.39
N MET A 90 11.78 -2.83 7.54
CA MET A 90 10.81 -2.75 6.43
C MET A 90 9.38 -2.58 6.94
N TRP A 91 9.01 -3.22 8.04
CA TRP A 91 7.70 -3.03 8.68
C TRP A 91 7.46 -1.59 9.18
N GLN A 92 8.51 -0.77 9.34
CA GLN A 92 8.37 0.65 9.68
C GLN A 92 8.02 1.52 8.46
N LEU A 93 8.18 1.00 7.23
CA LEU A 93 7.81 1.70 5.99
C LEU A 93 6.31 1.62 5.72
N TYR A 94 5.60 0.71 6.38
CA TYR A 94 4.15 0.62 6.30
C TYR A 94 3.49 1.64 7.24
N PRO A 95 2.61 2.51 6.72
CA PRO A 95 1.83 3.40 7.57
C PRO A 95 0.75 2.60 8.30
N ALA A 96 0.82 2.65 9.62
CA ALA A 96 -0.17 2.07 10.53
C ALA A 96 -1.30 3.05 10.90
N ASP A 97 -1.18 4.31 10.47
CA ASP A 97 -2.16 5.37 10.70
C ASP A 97 -2.97 5.60 9.39
N PRO A 98 -4.29 5.42 9.41
CA PRO A 98 -5.18 5.72 8.27
C PRO A 98 -4.98 7.11 7.69
N TRP A 99 -4.65 8.10 8.54
CA TRP A 99 -4.50 9.50 8.19
C TRP A 99 -3.04 9.92 7.93
N ALA A 100 -2.06 9.01 8.08
CA ALA A 100 -0.65 9.33 7.82
C ALA A 100 -0.40 9.69 6.35
N PHE A 101 -1.26 9.24 5.45
CA PHE A 101 -1.23 9.65 4.04
C PHE A 101 -1.98 10.96 3.75
N GLU A 102 -2.84 11.42 4.67
CA GLU A 102 -3.65 12.63 4.57
C GLU A 102 -2.86 13.86 5.06
N ARG A 103 -2.12 13.71 6.17
CA ARG A 103 -1.32 14.79 6.82
C ARG A 103 -0.06 15.23 6.04
N ARG A 104 0.21 14.65 4.86
CA ARG A 104 1.33 15.02 3.97
C ARG A 104 0.82 15.48 2.59
N GLY A 105 -0.27 16.23 2.55
CA GLY A 105 -0.69 17.05 1.40
C GLY A 105 -0.18 18.49 1.55
N PRO A 106 0.00 19.24 0.45
CA PRO A 106 0.48 20.62 0.52
C PRO A 106 -0.51 21.49 1.32
N ARG A 107 0.03 22.46 2.05
CA ARG A 107 -0.75 23.62 2.49
C ARG A 107 -1.18 24.43 1.27
#